data_AF-A0A835EH56-F1
#
_entry.id   AF-A0A835EH56-F1
#
_cell.length_a   1.000
_cell.length_b   1.000
_cell.length_c   1.000
_cell.angle_alpha   90.00
_cell.angle_beta   90.00
_cell.angle_gamma   90.00
#
_symmetry.space_group_name_H-M   'P 1'
#
loop_
_entity.id
_entity.type
_entity.pdbx_description
1 polymer ?
#
loop_
_entity_poly.entity_id
_entity_poly.type
_entity_poly.pdbx_seq_one_letter_code
_entity_poly.pdbx_strand_id
1 'polypeptide(L)'
;MCDYPSPYDDIDCKALSQRECAQYAECALKHYNSDEKHKIKYEFISGITSCDMLDEKGCFSHVNFTAKGYGQNSAELFFAEIRDDHGNLEPTCVVSLEGIKKVGGLCDSRYDNKIYRDEGLPIDAQHCYACDRKLKHPKNGELYVMGHVAVSDYYHG
;
A
#
# COMPACT_ATOMS: atom_id res chain seq x y z
N MET A 1 6.93 25.71 -23.43
CA MET A 1 6.06 26.43 -22.48
C MET A 1 5.39 25.36 -21.66
N CYS A 2 5.77 25.24 -20.40
CA CYS A 2 5.24 24.24 -19.51
C CYS A 2 3.89 24.76 -19.01
N ASP A 3 2.79 24.14 -19.45
CA ASP A 3 1.49 24.38 -18.85
C ASP A 3 1.59 24.00 -17.37
N TYR A 4 1.36 24.99 -16.50
CA TYR A 4 1.20 24.74 -15.07
C TYR A 4 -0.11 23.98 -14.90
N PRO A 5 -0.12 22.80 -14.24
CA PRO A 5 -1.38 22.09 -14.01
C PRO A 5 -2.33 22.99 -13.22
N SER A 6 -3.59 23.04 -13.66
CA SER A 6 -4.60 23.88 -13.05
C SER A 6 -4.89 23.38 -11.63
N PRO A 7 -5.09 24.27 -10.64
CA PRO A 7 -5.44 23.87 -9.28
C PRO A 7 -6.76 23.08 -9.18
N TYR A 8 -7.58 23.09 -10.24
CA TYR A 8 -8.77 22.24 -10.34
C TYR A 8 -8.44 20.77 -10.66
N ASP A 9 -7.35 20.52 -11.41
CA ASP A 9 -6.91 19.16 -11.75
C ASP A 9 -6.37 18.43 -10.49
N ASP A 10 -5.68 19.17 -9.60
CA ASP A 10 -5.13 18.63 -8.34
C ASP A 10 -6.21 18.26 -7.29
N ILE A 11 -7.35 18.97 -7.29
CA ILE A 11 -8.48 18.65 -6.41
C ILE A 11 -9.15 17.35 -6.84
N ASP A 12 -9.32 17.15 -8.15
CA ASP A 12 -9.90 15.93 -8.69
C ASP A 12 -8.98 14.72 -8.43
N CYS A 13 -7.67 14.87 -8.67
CA CYS A 13 -6.68 13.83 -8.37
C CYS A 13 -6.68 13.41 -6.89
N LYS A 14 -6.77 14.34 -5.94
CA LYS A 14 -6.84 14.01 -4.51
C LYS A 14 -8.13 13.31 -4.13
N ALA A 15 -9.26 13.74 -4.68
CA ALA A 15 -10.54 13.10 -4.43
C ALA A 15 -10.60 11.68 -5.01
N LEU A 16 -10.03 11.48 -6.20
CA LEU A 16 -9.89 10.17 -6.82
C LEU A 16 -9.02 9.23 -5.98
N SER A 17 -7.81 9.68 -5.61
CA SER A 17 -6.90 8.90 -4.76
C SER A 17 -7.52 8.52 -3.40
N GLN A 18 -8.31 9.42 -2.80
CA GLN A 18 -9.05 9.11 -1.57
C GLN A 18 -10.13 8.04 -1.78
N ARG A 19 -10.86 8.09 -2.90
CA ARG A 19 -11.88 7.10 -3.24
C ARG A 19 -11.27 5.73 -3.50
N GLU A 20 -10.17 5.67 -4.23
CA GLU A 20 -9.43 4.43 -4.51
C GLU A 20 -8.90 3.83 -3.21
N CYS A 21 -8.26 4.64 -2.37
CA CYS A 21 -7.78 4.21 -1.06
C CYS A 21 -8.91 3.65 -0.18
N ALA A 22 -10.09 4.27 -0.18
CA ALA A 22 -11.25 3.76 0.53
C ALA A 22 -11.76 2.44 -0.07
N GLN A 23 -11.85 2.34 -1.39
CA GLN A 23 -12.29 1.12 -2.09
C GLN A 23 -11.37 -0.06 -1.80
N TYR A 24 -10.05 0.14 -1.81
CA TYR A 24 -9.06 -0.88 -1.45
C TYR A 24 -9.20 -1.31 0.01
N ALA A 25 -9.36 -0.35 0.93
CA ALA A 25 -9.55 -0.63 2.35
C ALA A 25 -10.84 -1.41 2.64
N GLU A 26 -11.94 -1.05 2.00
CA GLU A 26 -13.21 -1.77 2.13
C GLU A 26 -13.13 -3.19 1.57
N CYS A 27 -12.47 -3.36 0.41
CA CYS A 27 -12.20 -4.67 -0.17
C CYS A 27 -11.39 -5.55 0.79
N ALA A 28 -10.29 -5.01 1.34
CA ALA A 28 -9.45 -5.68 2.32
C ALA A 28 -10.23 -6.12 3.56
N LEU A 29 -11.04 -5.22 4.16
CA LEU A 29 -11.82 -5.55 5.34
C LEU A 29 -12.91 -6.55 5.06
N LYS A 30 -13.56 -6.50 3.90
CA LYS A 30 -14.56 -7.49 3.52
C LYS A 30 -13.94 -8.89 3.46
N HIS A 31 -12.74 -9.00 2.88
CA HIS A 31 -11.98 -10.25 2.86
C HIS A 31 -11.54 -10.68 4.26
N TYR A 32 -10.96 -9.78 5.06
CA TYR A 32 -10.56 -10.10 6.43
C TYR A 32 -11.74 -10.56 7.28
N ASN A 33 -12.87 -9.88 7.18
CA ASN A 33 -14.06 -10.18 7.97
C ASN A 33 -14.80 -11.45 7.51
N SER A 34 -14.60 -11.94 6.29
CA SER A 34 -15.24 -13.17 5.84
C SER A 34 -14.59 -14.43 6.42
N ASP A 35 -13.33 -14.37 6.85
CA ASP A 35 -12.67 -15.50 7.51
C ASP A 35 -13.19 -15.68 8.95
N GLU A 36 -13.80 -16.83 9.22
CA GLU A 36 -14.35 -17.21 10.54
C GLU A 36 -13.26 -17.30 11.63
N LYS A 37 -11.99 -17.49 11.26
CA LYS A 37 -10.86 -17.49 12.21
C LYS A 37 -10.66 -16.12 12.85
N HIS A 38 -11.02 -15.03 12.14
CA HIS A 38 -10.96 -13.68 12.68
C HIS A 38 -12.17 -13.42 13.57
N LYS A 39 -11.98 -13.62 14.88
CA LYS A 39 -13.03 -13.44 15.90
C LYS A 39 -13.52 -12.00 16.03
N ILE A 40 -12.62 -11.03 15.83
CA ILE A 40 -12.96 -9.61 15.84
C ILE A 40 -13.18 -9.18 14.40
N LYS A 41 -14.37 -8.63 14.14
CA LYS A 41 -14.70 -8.01 12.85
C LYS A 41 -14.48 -6.50 12.95
N TYR A 42 -13.99 -5.92 11.87
CA TYR A 42 -13.58 -4.52 11.81
C TYR A 42 -14.49 -3.71 10.88
N GLU A 43 -14.81 -2.49 11.30
CA GLU A 43 -15.45 -1.48 10.45
C GLU A 43 -14.40 -0.50 9.92
N PHE A 44 -14.53 -0.12 8.66
CA PHE A 44 -13.67 0.89 8.04
C PHE A 44 -13.92 2.26 8.71
N ILE A 45 -12.84 3.00 8.99
CA ILE A 45 -12.93 4.36 9.54
C ILE A 45 -12.42 5.38 8.53
N SER A 46 -11.19 5.21 8.02
CA SER A 46 -10.62 6.13 7.03
C SER A 46 -9.46 5.52 6.26
N GLY A 47 -9.33 5.92 4.99
CA GLY A 47 -8.13 5.68 4.18
C GLY A 47 -7.04 6.70 4.55
N ILE A 48 -5.79 6.26 4.60
CA ILE A 48 -4.64 7.14 4.89
C ILE A 48 -3.88 7.44 3.61
N THR A 49 -3.45 6.38 2.91
CA THR A 49 -2.66 6.50 1.67
C THR A 49 -2.67 5.15 0.95
N SER A 50 -2.60 5.22 -0.38
CA SER A 50 -2.38 4.07 -1.24
C SER A 50 -1.22 4.34 -2.20
N CYS A 51 -0.64 3.27 -2.73
CA CYS A 51 0.38 3.31 -3.76
C CYS A 51 0.11 2.17 -4.73
N ASP A 52 -0.20 2.52 -5.97
CA ASP A 52 -0.42 1.58 -7.06
C ASP A 52 0.89 1.28 -7.76
N MET A 53 1.05 0.02 -8.13
CA MET A 53 2.27 -0.55 -8.69
C MET A 53 1.87 -1.47 -9.83
N LEU A 54 2.58 -1.36 -10.94
CA LEU A 54 2.42 -2.25 -12.09
C LEU A 54 3.73 -3.00 -12.29
N ASP A 55 3.68 -4.31 -12.47
CA ASP A 55 4.83 -5.06 -12.99
C ASP A 55 4.37 -6.19 -13.92
N GLU A 56 5.30 -7.05 -14.35
CA GLU A 56 5.01 -8.21 -15.19
C GLU A 56 4.03 -9.23 -14.55
N LYS A 57 3.85 -9.20 -13.23
CA LYS A 57 2.93 -10.06 -12.47
C LYS A 57 1.53 -9.46 -12.32
N GLY A 58 1.36 -8.17 -12.61
CA GLY A 58 0.07 -7.48 -12.67
C GLY A 58 0.05 -6.14 -11.93
N CYS A 59 -1.17 -5.63 -11.72
CA CYS A 59 -1.42 -4.42 -10.94
C CYS A 59 -1.60 -4.77 -9.47
N PHE A 60 -0.86 -4.11 -8.59
CA PHE A 60 -0.99 -4.25 -7.14
C PHE A 60 -1.06 -2.89 -6.47
N SER A 61 -1.87 -2.80 -5.43
CA SER A 61 -2.03 -1.60 -4.63
C SER A 61 -1.70 -1.90 -3.20
N HIS A 62 -0.75 -1.16 -2.64
CA HIS A 62 -0.55 -1.11 -1.20
C HIS A 62 -1.43 -0.04 -0.60
N VAL A 63 -2.08 -0.33 0.53
CA VAL A 63 -2.96 0.63 1.20
C VAL A 63 -2.75 0.64 2.71
N ASN A 64 -2.80 1.82 3.29
CA ASN A 64 -2.94 2.02 4.73
C ASN A 64 -4.29 2.66 5.02
N PHE A 65 -4.96 2.10 6.03
CA PHE A 65 -6.25 2.59 6.48
C PHE A 65 -6.40 2.35 7.97
N THR A 66 -7.35 3.05 8.59
CA THR A 66 -7.76 2.77 9.96
C THR A 66 -9.08 2.03 9.98
N ALA A 67 -9.17 1.08 10.89
CA ALA A 67 -10.38 0.31 11.11
C ALA A 67 -10.60 0.10 12.61
N LYS A 68 -11.86 -0.02 13.02
CA LYS A 68 -12.22 -0.23 14.42
C LYS A 68 -12.85 -1.60 14.61
N GLY A 69 -12.29 -2.38 15.53
CA GLY A 69 -12.85 -3.68 15.87
C GLY A 69 -14.15 -3.53 16.67
N TYR A 70 -15.14 -4.39 16.42
CA TYR A 70 -16.35 -4.41 17.22
C TYR A 70 -16.02 -4.71 18.70
N GLY A 71 -16.48 -3.85 19.60
CA GLY A 71 -16.17 -3.94 21.03
C GLY A 71 -14.77 -3.46 21.42
N GLN A 72 -13.97 -2.93 20.48
CA GLN A 72 -12.68 -2.30 20.77
C GLN A 72 -12.84 -0.80 21.04
N ASN A 73 -11.96 -0.27 21.91
CA ASN A 73 -12.00 1.14 22.33
C ASN A 73 -11.22 2.07 21.39
N SER A 74 -10.32 1.52 20.57
CA SER A 74 -9.46 2.29 19.66
C SER A 74 -9.52 1.74 18.25
N ALA A 75 -9.30 2.63 17.27
CA ALA A 75 -9.03 2.23 15.91
C ALA A 75 -7.58 1.74 15.78
N GLU A 76 -7.36 0.81 14.85
CA GLU A 76 -6.06 0.24 14.53
C GLU A 76 -5.63 0.64 13.13
N LEU A 77 -4.33 0.78 12.91
CA LEU A 77 -3.74 0.98 11.60
C LEU A 77 -3.59 -0.37 10.91
N PHE A 78 -4.08 -0.48 9.67
CA PHE A 78 -3.93 -1.66 8.83
C PHE A 78 -3.03 -1.39 7.63
N PHE A 79 -2.38 -2.46 7.18
CA PHE A 79 -1.79 -2.56 5.85
C PHE A 79 -2.55 -3.62 5.06
N ALA A 80 -2.77 -3.37 3.77
CA ALA A 80 -3.21 -4.39 2.84
C ALA A 80 -2.49 -4.26 1.50
N GLU A 81 -2.36 -5.40 0.82
CA GLU A 81 -1.99 -5.51 -0.59
C GLU A 81 -3.21 -6.03 -1.35
N ILE A 82 -3.58 -5.33 -2.41
CA ILE A 82 -4.68 -5.67 -3.30
C ILE A 82 -4.10 -5.94 -4.68
N ARG A 83 -4.43 -7.08 -5.27
CA ARG A 83 -4.19 -7.34 -6.68
C ARG A 83 -5.41 -6.87 -7.48
N ASP A 84 -5.18 -6.11 -8.54
CA ASP A 84 -6.21 -5.72 -9.49
C ASP A 84 -6.06 -6.53 -10.77
N ASP A 85 -7.05 -7.41 -11.02
CA ASP A 85 -7.18 -8.16 -12.26
C ASP A 85 -8.36 -7.62 -13.08
N HIS A 86 -8.10 -6.56 -13.85
CA HIS A 86 -9.06 -5.91 -14.75
C HIS A 86 -10.36 -5.45 -14.04
N GLY A 87 -10.23 -4.84 -12.87
CA GLY A 87 -11.32 -4.36 -12.02
C GLY A 87 -11.79 -5.37 -10.98
N ASN A 88 -11.25 -6.60 -11.00
CA ASN A 88 -11.47 -7.58 -9.94
C ASN A 88 -10.40 -7.40 -8.85
N LEU A 89 -10.80 -6.72 -7.78
CA LEU A 89 -9.93 -6.47 -6.62
C LEU A 89 -9.87 -7.70 -5.73
N GLU A 90 -8.67 -8.26 -5.57
CA GLU A 90 -8.38 -9.42 -4.74
C GLU A 90 -7.34 -9.07 -3.65
N PRO A 91 -7.71 -9.04 -2.36
CA PRO A 91 -6.75 -8.86 -1.29
C PRO A 91 -5.80 -10.05 -1.20
N THR A 92 -4.49 -9.81 -1.32
CA THR A 92 -3.43 -10.82 -1.15
C THR A 92 -2.83 -10.78 0.25
N CYS A 93 -2.92 -9.63 0.91
CA CYS A 93 -2.49 -9.42 2.29
C CYS A 93 -3.44 -8.46 3.01
N VAL A 94 -3.80 -8.78 4.25
CA VAL A 94 -4.48 -7.84 5.16
C VAL A 94 -3.97 -8.07 6.57
N VAL A 95 -3.35 -7.06 7.18
CA VAL A 95 -2.73 -7.19 8.51
C VAL A 95 -2.90 -5.92 9.34
N SER A 96 -3.25 -6.09 10.62
CA SER A 96 -3.18 -5.00 11.60
C SER A 96 -1.70 -4.72 11.91
N LEU A 97 -1.32 -3.45 11.84
CA LEU A 97 0.00 -2.97 12.21
C LEU A 97 0.08 -2.59 13.70
N GLU A 98 -0.97 -2.84 14.49
CA GLU A 98 -0.93 -2.62 15.93
C GLU A 98 -0.07 -3.66 16.64
N GLY A 99 0.69 -3.19 17.64
CA GLY A 99 1.60 -4.04 18.42
C GLY A 99 2.79 -4.64 17.66
N ILE A 100 2.91 -4.42 16.34
CA ILE A 100 4.04 -4.92 15.53
C ILE A 100 4.97 -3.79 15.08
N LYS A 101 6.21 -4.15 14.74
CA LYS A 101 7.16 -3.20 14.15
C LYS A 101 6.75 -2.89 12.71
N LYS A 102 6.35 -1.65 12.47
CA LYS A 102 6.02 -1.10 11.16
C LYS A 102 7.19 -0.33 10.56
N VAL A 103 7.43 -0.50 9.27
CA VAL A 103 8.46 0.19 8.49
C VAL A 103 7.80 1.02 7.39
N GLY A 104 8.45 2.07 6.90
CA GLY A 104 7.99 2.75 5.70
C GLY A 104 8.63 2.15 4.46
N GLY A 105 8.12 2.49 3.28
CA GLY A 105 8.79 2.18 2.03
C GLY A 105 10.10 2.95 1.84
N LEU A 106 10.83 2.55 0.80
CA LEU A 106 12.16 3.03 0.43
C LEU A 106 12.20 3.78 -0.90
N CYS A 107 11.05 4.08 -1.51
CA CYS A 107 10.96 5.01 -2.64
C CYS A 107 11.57 6.38 -2.25
N ASP A 108 12.24 7.04 -3.20
CA ASP A 108 12.99 8.30 -2.98
C ASP A 108 14.08 8.22 -1.89
N SER A 109 14.49 7.02 -1.48
CA SER A 109 15.62 6.86 -0.56
C SER A 109 16.94 6.77 -1.32
N ARG A 110 18.05 6.64 -0.58
CA ARG A 110 19.38 6.42 -1.18
C ARG A 110 19.43 5.21 -2.13
N TYR A 111 18.49 4.26 -2.00
CA TYR A 111 18.37 3.08 -2.85
C TYR A 111 17.70 3.35 -4.21
N ASP A 112 17.12 4.54 -4.40
CA ASP A 112 16.48 4.98 -5.64
C ASP A 112 17.45 5.75 -6.57
N ASN A 113 18.65 6.08 -6.07
CA ASN A 113 19.64 6.81 -6.85
C ASN A 113 20.31 5.93 -7.91
N LYS A 114 20.39 6.45 -9.14
CA LYS A 114 20.97 5.81 -10.34
C LYS A 114 22.37 5.21 -10.14
N ILE A 115 23.19 5.78 -9.25
CA ILE A 115 24.54 5.31 -8.91
C ILE A 115 24.50 3.90 -8.29
N TYR A 116 23.46 3.59 -7.53
CA TYR A 116 23.36 2.32 -6.80
C TYR A 116 22.67 1.20 -7.58
N ARG A 117 22.17 1.47 -8.81
CA ARG A 117 21.66 0.44 -9.73
C ARG A 117 22.80 -0.43 -10.28
N ASP A 118 23.97 0.15 -10.51
CA ASP A 118 25.10 -0.53 -11.16
C ASP A 118 25.98 -1.30 -10.15
N GLU A 119 25.89 -1.00 -8.86
CA GLU A 119 26.75 -1.59 -7.82
C GLU A 119 26.17 -2.85 -7.16
N GLY A 120 24.99 -3.32 -7.60
CA GLY A 120 24.41 -4.58 -7.09
C GLY A 120 24.18 -4.55 -5.58
N LEU A 121 23.64 -3.44 -5.05
CA LEU A 121 23.36 -3.31 -3.62
C LEU A 121 22.53 -4.50 -3.12
N PRO A 122 22.75 -4.95 -1.87
CA PRO A 122 21.95 -5.98 -1.26
C PRO A 122 20.51 -5.47 -1.13
N ILE A 123 19.66 -5.91 -2.05
CA ILE A 123 18.21 -5.79 -1.96
C ILE A 123 17.81 -6.63 -0.74
N ASP A 124 17.23 -5.99 0.27
CA ASP A 124 16.61 -6.74 1.35
C ASP A 124 15.15 -7.00 0.97
N ALA A 125 14.71 -8.24 1.12
CA ALA A 125 13.33 -8.63 0.87
C ALA A 125 12.37 -8.16 1.98
N GLN A 126 12.80 -7.23 2.85
CA GLN A 126 12.02 -6.79 4.02
C GLN A 126 11.28 -5.47 3.76
N HIS A 127 11.69 -4.71 2.74
CA HIS A 127 11.10 -3.40 2.44
C HIS A 127 10.45 -3.35 1.05
N CYS A 128 9.49 -2.43 0.95
CA CYS A 128 8.89 -2.03 -0.31
C CYS A 128 9.65 -0.83 -0.86
N TYR A 129 10.23 -0.97 -2.05
CA TYR A 129 10.99 0.05 -2.77
C TYR A 129 10.10 0.95 -3.64
N ALA A 130 8.85 0.54 -3.90
CA ALA A 130 7.90 1.33 -4.68
C ALA A 130 7.14 2.36 -3.84
N CYS A 131 6.87 2.05 -2.57
CA CYS A 131 6.14 2.95 -1.68
C CYS A 131 7.06 4.00 -1.02
N ASP A 132 6.48 5.16 -0.74
CA ASP A 132 7.15 6.19 0.05
C ASP A 132 7.24 5.81 1.55
N ARG A 133 7.92 6.66 2.32
CA ARG A 133 8.07 6.44 3.78
C ARG A 133 6.78 6.59 4.57
N LYS A 134 5.73 7.20 4.02
CA LYS A 134 4.46 7.45 4.73
C LYS A 134 3.62 6.19 4.76
N LEU A 135 3.57 5.45 3.64
CA LEU A 135 2.92 4.14 3.59
C LEU A 135 3.71 3.14 4.44
N LYS A 136 3.04 2.54 5.42
CA LYS A 136 3.62 1.63 6.40
C LYS A 136 3.33 0.18 6.04
N HIS A 137 4.36 -0.64 6.19
CA HIS A 137 4.34 -2.08 5.92
C HIS A 137 4.66 -2.86 7.20
N PRO A 138 4.23 -4.13 7.28
CA PRO A 138 4.85 -5.06 8.22
C PRO A 138 6.34 -5.21 7.88
N LYS A 139 7.21 -5.28 8.89
CA LYS A 139 8.66 -5.43 8.68
C LYS A 139 9.04 -6.73 7.94
N ASN A 140 8.22 -7.78 8.08
CA ASN A 140 8.48 -9.07 7.45
C ASN A 140 7.89 -9.07 6.03
N GLY A 141 8.65 -8.57 5.06
CA GLY A 141 8.22 -8.43 3.65
C GLY A 141 7.59 -9.67 3.01
N GLU A 142 7.77 -10.85 3.62
CA GLU A 142 7.08 -12.10 3.27
C GLU A 142 5.54 -12.01 3.23
N LEU A 143 4.93 -10.99 3.84
CA LEU A 143 3.48 -10.84 3.88
C LEU A 143 2.89 -10.20 2.62
N TYR A 144 3.68 -9.62 1.73
CA TYR A 144 3.18 -9.01 0.49
C TYR A 144 4.07 -9.39 -0.70
N VAL A 145 3.52 -9.30 -1.90
CA VAL A 145 4.16 -9.81 -3.12
C VAL A 145 4.96 -8.73 -3.82
N MET A 146 4.47 -7.49 -3.83
CA MET A 146 4.94 -6.42 -4.71
C MET A 146 5.93 -5.45 -4.04
N GLY A 147 6.78 -4.84 -4.86
CA GLY A 147 7.64 -3.75 -4.44
C GLY A 147 8.95 -4.17 -3.79
N HIS A 148 9.33 -5.46 -3.84
CA HIS A 148 10.62 -5.94 -3.34
C HIS A 148 11.80 -5.78 -4.33
N VAL A 149 11.56 -5.18 -5.49
CA VAL A 149 12.60 -4.93 -6.51
C VAL A 149 12.94 -3.45 -6.48
N ALA A 150 14.23 -3.10 -6.40
CA ALA A 150 14.68 -1.72 -6.38
C ALA A 150 14.90 -1.20 -7.81
N VAL A 151 13.85 -0.81 -8.53
CA VAL A 151 13.98 -0.21 -9.87
C VAL A 151 12.90 0.85 -10.11
N SER A 152 13.31 2.12 -10.31
CA SER A 152 12.34 3.22 -10.55
C SER A 152 11.50 3.00 -11.81
N ASP A 153 12.06 2.38 -12.85
CA ASP A 153 11.41 2.29 -14.17
C ASP A 153 10.31 1.21 -14.19
N TYR A 154 10.25 0.34 -13.17
CA TYR A 154 9.21 -0.67 -13.05
C TYR A 154 7.93 -0.12 -12.39
N TYR A 155 8.03 0.86 -11.49
CA TYR A 155 6.89 1.29 -10.67
C TYR A 155 6.33 2.67 -11.05
N HIS A 156 6.91 3.35 -12.03
CA HIS A 156 6.41 4.62 -12.56
C HIS A 156 5.86 4.39 -13.97
N GLY A 157 4.52 4.35 -14.07
CA GLY A 157 3.80 4.45 -15.34
C GLY A 157 3.78 5.87 -15.89
#